data_AF-W4FGC3-F1
#
_entry.id   AF-W4FGC3-F1
#
_cell.length_a   1.000
_cell.length_b   1.000
_cell.length_c   1.000
_cell.angle_alpha   90.00
_cell.angle_beta   90.00
_cell.angle_gamma   90.00
#
_symmetry.space_group_name_H-M   'P 1'
#
loop_
_entity.id
_entity.type
_entity.pdbx_description
1 polymer ?
#
loop_
_entity_poly.entity_id
_entity_poly.type
_entity_poly.pdbx_seq_one_letter_code
_entity_poly.pdbx_strand_id
1 'polypeptide(L)'
;MLPRCVFFFLVIAWVPSTFAASFEFRSQCSYPVDVYDNAVTCTLQPNSTGCGVTANAPWSGMFRHSSNEQATLAEFSIAGGKVWYDISTVPPGSGTCTSLAECMRVTAKVGFNVAMSIFPNGPSRNDPMYNCQYVVCYANGCHDAYQYPSDDIKTKSCPDTTNFVVTFCPDLPP
;
A
#
# COMPACT_ATOMS: atom_id res chain seq x y z
N MET A 1 48.73 -25.71 42.53
CA MET A 1 48.45 -25.72 41.08
C MET A 1 46.95 -25.55 40.91
N LEU A 2 46.46 -24.34 40.62
CA LEU A 2 45.04 -24.10 40.29
C LEU A 2 44.86 -24.15 38.77
N PRO A 3 43.82 -24.81 38.22
CA PRO A 3 43.58 -24.82 36.80
C PRO A 3 43.02 -23.45 36.39
N ARG A 4 43.64 -22.83 35.38
CA ARG A 4 43.14 -21.62 34.74
C ARG A 4 41.85 -21.97 33.98
N CYS A 5 40.71 -21.54 34.50
CA CYS A 5 39.46 -21.51 33.73
C CYS A 5 39.64 -20.56 32.55
N VAL A 6 39.68 -21.11 31.34
CA VAL A 6 39.61 -20.33 30.09
C VAL A 6 38.15 -19.95 29.90
N PHE A 7 37.81 -18.69 30.15
CA PHE A 7 36.51 -18.13 29.81
C PHE A 7 36.43 -17.95 28.29
N PHE A 8 35.68 -18.83 27.62
CA PHE A 8 35.26 -18.63 26.24
C PHE A 8 34.18 -17.55 26.23
N PHE A 9 34.55 -16.31 25.89
CA PHE A 9 33.57 -15.25 25.62
C PHE A 9 32.90 -15.56 24.27
N LEU A 10 31.66 -16.04 24.33
CA LEU A 10 30.81 -16.17 23.15
C LEU A 10 30.34 -14.76 22.75
N VAL A 11 30.91 -14.22 21.67
CA VAL A 11 30.45 -12.95 21.10
C VAL A 11 29.17 -13.23 20.33
N ILE A 12 28.01 -12.92 20.94
CA ILE A 12 26.72 -12.96 20.25
C ILE A 12 26.68 -11.71 19.36
N ALA A 13 26.85 -11.90 18.06
CA ALA A 13 26.60 -10.87 17.07
C ALA A 13 25.09 -10.60 17.00
N TRP A 14 24.66 -9.43 17.42
CA TRP A 14 23.29 -8.96 17.21
C TRP A 14 23.14 -8.61 15.74
N VAL A 15 22.46 -9.47 14.98
CA VAL A 15 22.03 -9.13 13.62
C VAL A 15 20.79 -8.24 13.76
N PRO A 16 20.84 -6.96 13.35
CA PRO A 16 19.63 -6.15 13.34
C PRO A 16 18.61 -6.81 12.40
N SER A 17 17.43 -7.16 12.93
CA SER A 17 16.31 -7.59 12.11
C SER A 17 15.72 -6.37 11.44
N THR A 18 15.90 -6.25 10.12
CA THR A 18 15.24 -5.22 9.32
C THR A 18 13.81 -5.68 9.06
N PHE A 19 12.82 -5.03 9.68
CA PHE A 19 11.42 -5.24 9.35
C PHE A 19 11.12 -4.57 8.01
N ALA A 20 10.54 -5.33 7.08
CA ALA A 20 10.27 -4.89 5.74
C ALA A 20 8.90 -5.39 5.28
N ALA A 21 8.12 -4.50 4.68
CA ALA A 21 6.92 -4.86 3.96
C ALA A 21 7.27 -5.09 2.48
N SER A 22 6.58 -6.03 1.84
CA SER A 22 6.68 -6.23 0.40
C SER A 22 5.37 -5.94 -0.29
N PHE A 23 5.43 -5.49 -1.53
CA PHE A 23 4.29 -5.18 -2.36
C PHE A 23 4.46 -5.90 -3.69
N GLU A 24 3.58 -6.85 -3.98
CA GLU A 24 3.46 -7.54 -5.26
C GLU A 24 2.36 -6.87 -6.06
N PHE A 25 2.60 -6.60 -7.35
CA PHE A 25 1.59 -6.01 -8.22
C PHE A 25 1.09 -7.04 -9.23
N ARG A 26 -0.23 -7.04 -9.41
CA ARG A 26 -0.94 -7.87 -10.39
C ARG A 26 -1.78 -6.98 -11.29
N SER A 27 -1.84 -7.31 -12.57
CA SER A 27 -2.77 -6.70 -13.52
C SER A 27 -3.74 -7.77 -14.00
N GLN A 28 -5.03 -7.53 -13.80
CA GLN A 28 -6.13 -8.23 -14.47
C GLN A 28 -6.74 -7.35 -15.58
N CYS A 29 -6.10 -6.22 -15.90
CA CYS A 29 -6.54 -5.35 -16.98
C CYS A 29 -6.29 -6.00 -18.35
N SER A 30 -7.11 -5.65 -19.34
CA SER A 30 -6.91 -6.06 -20.74
C SER A 30 -5.83 -5.24 -21.47
N TYR A 31 -5.18 -4.31 -20.78
CA TYR A 31 -4.18 -3.38 -21.28
C TYR A 31 -2.98 -3.31 -20.32
N PRO A 32 -1.79 -2.89 -20.79
CA PRO A 32 -0.63 -2.72 -19.93
C PRO A 32 -0.84 -1.66 -18.84
N VAL A 33 -0.37 -1.93 -17.63
CA VAL A 33 -0.45 -1.01 -16.49
C VAL A 33 0.95 -0.51 -16.13
N ASP A 34 1.17 0.79 -16.28
CA ASP A 34 2.36 1.47 -15.77
C ASP A 34 2.24 1.69 -14.26
N VAL A 35 2.89 0.87 -13.45
CA VAL A 35 2.99 1.05 -11.99
C VAL A 35 4.00 2.16 -11.72
N TYR A 36 3.52 3.29 -11.20
CA TYR A 36 4.31 4.49 -10.96
C TYR A 36 4.29 4.87 -9.47
N ASP A 37 5.48 5.18 -8.91
CA ASP A 37 5.70 5.51 -7.49
C ASP A 37 6.11 6.98 -7.23
N ASN A 38 5.90 7.86 -8.21
CA ASN A 38 6.42 9.24 -8.30
C ASN A 38 7.89 9.38 -8.71
N ALA A 39 8.64 8.31 -8.92
CA ALA A 39 10.04 8.36 -9.38
C ALA A 39 10.32 7.39 -10.54
N VAL A 40 9.88 6.15 -10.41
CA VAL A 40 10.14 5.05 -11.32
C VAL A 40 8.82 4.49 -11.84
N THR A 41 8.85 4.08 -13.11
CA THR A 41 7.74 3.36 -13.75
C THR A 41 8.18 1.93 -14.06
N CYS A 42 7.33 0.96 -13.71
CA CYS A 42 7.44 -0.42 -14.16
C CYS A 42 6.13 -0.82 -14.85
N THR A 43 6.20 -1.39 -16.06
CA THR A 43 5.01 -1.77 -16.83
C THR A 43 4.65 -3.24 -16.61
N LEU A 44 3.44 -3.49 -16.10
CA LEU A 44 2.80 -4.80 -16.09
C LEU A 44 2.09 -5.05 -17.42
N GLN A 45 2.34 -6.20 -18.03
CA GLN A 45 1.54 -6.66 -19.17
C GLN A 45 0.13 -7.09 -18.72
N PRO A 46 -0.85 -7.17 -19.64
CA PRO A 46 -2.18 -7.72 -19.32
C PRO A 46 -2.06 -9.10 -18.65
N ASN A 47 -2.88 -9.35 -17.62
CA ASN A 47 -2.94 -10.64 -16.90
C ASN A 47 -1.59 -11.13 -16.37
N SER A 48 -0.78 -10.24 -15.81
CA SER A 48 0.57 -10.55 -15.32
C SER A 48 0.81 -10.07 -13.89
N THR A 49 1.88 -10.60 -13.30
CA THR A 49 2.41 -10.23 -11.99
C THR A 49 3.83 -9.71 -12.16
N GLY A 50 4.20 -8.66 -11.45
CA GLY A 50 5.52 -8.06 -11.56
C GLY A 50 5.66 -6.79 -10.72
N CYS A 51 6.70 -5.99 -11.03
CA CYS A 51 6.95 -4.68 -10.41
C CYS A 51 7.07 -4.68 -8.88
N GLY A 52 7.35 -5.84 -8.28
CA GLY A 52 7.36 -5.98 -6.83
C GLY A 52 8.45 -5.11 -6.17
N VAL A 53 8.12 -4.53 -5.02
CA VAL A 53 9.04 -3.70 -4.25
C VAL A 53 9.02 -4.09 -2.77
N THR A 54 10.13 -3.85 -2.09
CA THR A 54 10.28 -4.06 -0.64
C THR A 54 10.70 -2.75 0.00
N ALA A 55 10.02 -2.35 1.06
CA ALA A 55 10.32 -1.12 1.78
C ALA A 55 10.60 -1.40 3.26
N ASN A 56 11.62 -0.74 3.80
CA ASN A 56 11.98 -0.79 5.22
C ASN A 56 11.42 0.43 5.93
N ALA A 57 11.06 0.29 7.21
CA ALA A 57 10.69 1.43 8.04
C ALA A 57 11.91 2.37 8.29
N PRO A 58 11.71 3.71 8.37
CA PRO A 58 10.51 4.44 8.02
C PRO A 58 10.39 4.64 6.50
N TRP A 59 9.17 4.51 5.97
CA TRP A 59 8.91 4.76 4.56
C TRP A 59 7.46 5.21 4.36
N SER A 60 7.23 6.09 3.39
CA SER A 60 5.89 6.44 2.93
C SER A 60 5.91 6.58 1.41
N GLY A 61 4.87 6.09 0.76
CA GLY A 61 4.77 6.14 -0.69
C GLY A 61 3.39 5.75 -1.18
N MET A 62 3.22 5.86 -2.48
CA MET A 62 1.97 5.52 -3.16
C MET A 62 2.31 4.86 -4.49
N PHE A 63 1.42 4.01 -4.98
CA PHE A 63 1.50 3.41 -6.32
C PHE A 63 0.23 3.71 -7.12
N ARG A 64 0.37 4.04 -8.40
CA ARG A 64 -0.77 4.30 -9.31
C ARG A 64 -0.49 3.83 -10.72
N HIS A 65 -1.55 3.78 -11.54
CA HIS A 65 -1.40 3.62 -12.98
C HIS A 65 -1.03 4.96 -13.64
N SER A 66 0.09 4.96 -14.37
CA SER A 66 0.67 6.08 -15.12
C SER A 66 1.19 7.25 -14.28
N SER A 67 1.92 8.17 -14.91
CA SER A 67 2.38 9.40 -14.26
C SER A 67 1.28 10.45 -14.05
N ASN A 68 0.08 10.25 -14.59
CA ASN A 68 -1.05 11.17 -14.43
C ASN A 68 -1.48 11.27 -12.95
N GLU A 69 -1.65 12.49 -12.45
CA GLU A 69 -2.09 12.74 -11.07
C GLU A 69 -3.57 12.41 -10.83
N GLN A 70 -4.40 12.40 -11.88
CA GLN A 70 -5.80 12.00 -11.80
C GLN A 70 -5.90 10.48 -11.84
N ALA A 71 -5.67 9.85 -10.70
CA ALA A 71 -5.51 8.41 -10.61
C ALA A 71 -5.97 7.85 -9.26
N THR A 72 -6.40 6.59 -9.29
CA THR A 72 -6.60 5.79 -8.08
C THR A 72 -5.25 5.48 -7.45
N LEU A 73 -5.09 5.73 -6.16
CA LEU A 73 -3.83 5.52 -5.44
C LEU A 73 -3.93 4.31 -4.50
N ALA A 74 -2.89 3.48 -4.46
CA ALA A 74 -2.62 2.62 -3.31
C ALA A 74 -1.58 3.33 -2.44
N GLU A 75 -1.98 3.77 -1.25
CA GLU A 75 -1.15 4.57 -0.36
C GLU A 75 -0.65 3.71 0.81
N PHE A 76 0.60 3.94 1.23
CA PHE A 76 1.26 3.15 2.26
C PHE A 76 2.19 4.02 3.12
N SER A 77 2.24 3.74 4.42
CA SER A 77 3.24 4.28 5.34
C SER A 77 3.69 3.22 6.35
N ILE A 78 4.99 3.04 6.49
CA ILE A 78 5.61 2.07 7.39
C ILE A 78 6.29 2.82 8.53
N ALA A 79 5.72 2.72 9.73
CA ALA A 79 6.26 3.34 10.94
C ALA A 79 5.69 2.67 12.19
N GLY A 80 6.47 2.69 13.29
CA GLY A 80 5.99 2.27 14.61
C GLY A 80 5.53 0.81 14.69
N GLY A 81 6.17 -0.09 13.93
CA GLY A 81 5.79 -1.51 13.89
C GLY A 81 4.60 -1.83 12.98
N LYS A 82 4.10 -0.84 12.23
CA LYS A 82 2.90 -0.99 11.38
C LYS A 82 3.16 -0.57 9.95
N VAL A 83 2.46 -1.21 9.01
CA VAL A 83 2.09 -0.61 7.73
C VAL A 83 0.68 -0.04 7.84
N TRP A 84 0.54 1.25 7.64
CA TRP A 84 -0.72 1.94 7.36
C TRP A 84 -0.95 1.92 5.86
N TYR A 85 -2.18 1.67 5.42
CA TYR A 85 -2.50 1.65 4.01
C TYR A 85 -3.96 1.96 3.75
N ASP A 86 -4.23 2.40 2.54
CA ASP A 86 -5.56 2.69 2.03
C ASP A 86 -5.56 2.76 0.49
N ILE A 87 -6.76 2.81 -0.07
CA ILE A 87 -6.96 3.25 -1.45
C ILE A 87 -7.50 4.67 -1.38
N SER A 88 -7.07 5.53 -2.30
CA SER A 88 -7.57 6.90 -2.39
C SER A 88 -8.14 7.19 -3.77
N THR A 89 -9.33 7.80 -3.75
CA THR A 89 -9.99 8.41 -4.92
C THR A 89 -10.11 9.92 -4.79
N VAL A 90 -9.37 10.52 -3.85
CA VAL A 90 -9.36 11.96 -3.60
C VAL A 90 -8.79 12.68 -4.82
N PRO A 91 -9.53 13.61 -5.44
CA PRO A 91 -8.99 14.38 -6.56
C PRO A 91 -7.70 15.11 -6.16
N PRO A 92 -6.67 15.15 -7.02
CA PRO A 92 -5.43 15.84 -6.70
C PRO A 92 -5.68 17.35 -6.49
N GLY A 93 -5.07 17.92 -5.44
CA GLY A 93 -5.26 19.33 -5.06
C GLY A 93 -6.51 19.63 -4.23
N SER A 94 -7.13 18.60 -3.64
CA SER A 94 -8.38 18.70 -2.87
C SER A 94 -8.34 19.59 -1.61
N GLY A 95 -7.16 19.87 -1.05
CA GLY A 95 -7.02 20.77 0.10
C GLY A 95 -7.79 20.27 1.32
N THR A 96 -8.87 20.96 1.70
CA THR A 96 -9.68 20.68 2.91
C THR A 96 -11.17 20.44 2.60
N CYS A 97 -11.52 20.07 1.37
CA CYS A 97 -12.88 19.63 1.05
C CYS A 97 -13.29 18.43 1.94
N THR A 98 -14.59 18.26 2.14
CA THR A 98 -15.15 17.29 3.10
C THR A 98 -16.06 16.25 2.44
N SER A 99 -16.14 16.25 1.11
CA SER A 99 -16.85 15.25 0.32
C SER A 99 -16.26 15.16 -1.09
N LEU A 100 -16.37 14.00 -1.74
CA LEU A 100 -15.88 13.81 -3.11
C LEU A 100 -16.47 14.83 -4.09
N ALA A 101 -17.77 15.08 -4.00
CA ALA A 101 -18.45 16.05 -4.86
C ALA A 101 -17.90 17.47 -4.68
N GLU A 102 -17.62 17.88 -3.44
CA GLU A 102 -16.96 19.15 -3.17
C GLU A 102 -15.55 19.17 -3.73
N CYS A 103 -14.76 18.13 -3.50
CA CYS A 103 -13.39 18.00 -3.98
C CYS A 103 -13.31 18.09 -5.50
N MET A 104 -14.17 17.36 -6.22
CA MET A 104 -14.25 17.42 -7.68
C MET A 104 -14.67 18.81 -8.17
N ARG A 105 -15.59 19.48 -7.47
CA ARG A 105 -16.05 20.83 -7.83
C ARG A 105 -14.94 21.87 -7.68
N VAL A 106 -14.16 21.83 -6.58
CA VAL A 106 -13.12 22.84 -6.32
C VAL A 106 -11.85 22.61 -7.14
N THR A 107 -11.55 21.36 -7.48
CA THR A 107 -10.35 21.00 -8.25
C THR A 107 -10.60 20.95 -9.76
N ALA A 108 -11.85 20.73 -10.18
CA ALA A 108 -12.22 20.31 -11.54
C ALA A 108 -11.51 19.03 -12.01
N LYS A 109 -11.13 18.14 -11.07
CA LYS A 109 -10.39 16.91 -11.32
C LYS A 109 -11.09 15.69 -10.74
N VAL A 110 -10.66 14.50 -11.17
CA VAL A 110 -11.09 13.19 -10.68
C VAL A 110 -9.90 12.45 -10.09
N GLY A 111 -10.07 11.74 -8.96
CA GLY A 111 -9.03 10.92 -8.34
C GLY A 111 -9.10 9.44 -8.70
N PHE A 112 -9.61 9.09 -9.89
CA PHE A 112 -9.84 7.70 -10.28
C PHE A 112 -9.51 7.49 -11.75
N ASN A 113 -8.83 6.39 -12.05
CA ASN A 113 -8.55 5.98 -13.44
C ASN A 113 -8.66 4.46 -13.65
N VAL A 114 -8.13 3.66 -12.72
CA VAL A 114 -8.11 2.20 -12.80
C VAL A 114 -8.67 1.61 -11.51
N ALA A 115 -9.52 0.59 -11.62
CA ALA A 115 -10.00 -0.15 -10.46
C ALA A 115 -8.84 -0.84 -9.75
N MET A 116 -8.89 -0.90 -8.42
CA MET A 116 -7.75 -1.33 -7.61
C MET A 116 -8.20 -2.09 -6.37
N SER A 117 -7.45 -3.08 -5.95
CA SER A 117 -7.58 -3.71 -4.64
C SER A 117 -6.24 -3.83 -3.92
N ILE A 118 -6.25 -3.78 -2.60
CA ILE A 118 -5.10 -4.09 -1.75
C ILE A 118 -5.47 -5.30 -0.87
N PHE A 119 -4.69 -6.36 -1.00
CA PHE A 119 -4.84 -7.58 -0.22
C PHE A 119 -3.62 -7.80 0.67
N PRO A 120 -3.75 -7.69 2.00
CA PRO A 120 -2.71 -8.12 2.93
C PRO A 120 -2.61 -9.65 2.90
N ASN A 121 -1.48 -10.18 2.43
CA ASN A 121 -1.24 -11.60 2.32
C ASN A 121 -0.64 -12.17 3.62
N GLY A 122 -1.18 -13.30 4.08
CA GLY A 122 -0.69 -14.01 5.25
C GLY A 122 -1.58 -13.91 6.50
N PRO A 123 -1.08 -14.43 7.64
CA PRO A 123 -1.85 -14.60 8.86
C PRO A 123 -2.11 -13.30 9.63
N SER A 124 -1.40 -12.21 9.30
CA SER A 124 -1.54 -10.91 9.97
C SER A 124 -2.96 -10.33 9.91
N ARG A 125 -3.77 -10.75 8.94
CA ARG A 125 -5.20 -10.37 8.85
C ARG A 125 -6.07 -10.87 9.99
N ASN A 126 -5.63 -11.94 10.66
CA ASN A 126 -6.35 -12.52 11.78
C ASN A 126 -5.88 -11.97 13.13
N ASP A 127 -4.91 -11.04 13.13
CA ASP A 127 -4.40 -10.43 14.35
C ASP A 127 -5.35 -9.31 14.82
N PRO A 128 -6.00 -9.46 15.99
CA PRO A 128 -6.95 -8.47 16.49
C PRO A 128 -6.29 -7.13 16.89
N MET A 129 -4.96 -7.05 16.96
CA MET A 129 -4.24 -5.80 17.22
C MET A 129 -4.24 -4.84 16.02
N TYR A 130 -4.66 -5.32 14.85
CA TYR A 130 -4.59 -4.60 13.59
C TYR A 130 -5.95 -4.56 12.89
N ASN A 131 -6.19 -3.48 12.14
CA ASN A 131 -7.31 -3.41 11.22
C ASN A 131 -6.86 -3.85 9.82
N CYS A 132 -6.37 -5.09 9.72
CA CYS A 132 -5.66 -5.60 8.54
C CYS A 132 -6.66 -6.29 7.59
N GLN A 133 -7.27 -5.52 6.69
CA GLN A 133 -8.41 -5.93 5.87
C GLN A 133 -8.11 -5.84 4.37
N TYR A 134 -8.78 -6.67 3.59
CA TYR A 134 -8.87 -6.45 2.15
C TYR A 134 -9.67 -5.18 1.86
N VAL A 135 -9.21 -4.35 0.93
CA VAL A 135 -9.91 -3.15 0.46
C VAL A 135 -9.96 -3.13 -1.06
N VAL A 136 -11.07 -2.65 -1.63
CA VAL A 136 -11.25 -2.62 -3.08
C VAL A 136 -12.05 -1.41 -3.56
N CYS A 137 -11.66 -0.91 -4.73
CA CYS A 137 -12.30 0.23 -5.37
C CYS A 137 -12.52 -0.04 -6.85
N TYR A 138 -13.78 -0.23 -7.24
CA TYR A 138 -14.16 -0.51 -8.63
C TYR A 138 -14.51 0.74 -9.44
N ALA A 139 -14.81 1.85 -8.77
CA ALA A 139 -15.23 3.11 -9.39
C ALA A 139 -14.92 4.29 -8.48
N ASN A 140 -14.90 5.50 -9.05
CA ASN A 140 -14.76 6.74 -8.29
C ASN A 140 -15.82 6.85 -7.18
N GLY A 141 -15.41 7.16 -5.95
CA GLY A 141 -16.33 7.23 -4.80
C GLY A 141 -16.75 5.87 -4.24
N CYS A 142 -15.96 4.82 -4.45
CA CYS A 142 -16.17 3.51 -3.84
C CYS A 142 -16.12 3.59 -2.29
N HIS A 143 -16.74 2.61 -1.64
CA HIS A 143 -16.88 2.61 -0.18
C HIS A 143 -15.56 2.47 0.58
N ASP A 144 -14.61 1.69 0.07
CA ASP A 144 -13.38 1.36 0.82
C ASP A 144 -12.27 2.40 0.66
N ALA A 145 -12.39 3.34 -0.30
CA ALA A 145 -11.38 4.34 -0.55
C ALA A 145 -11.66 5.65 0.17
N TYR A 146 -10.59 6.41 0.44
CA TYR A 146 -10.70 7.82 0.76
C TYR A 146 -11.42 8.56 -0.37
N GLN A 147 -12.42 9.36 0.02
CA GLN A 147 -13.21 10.18 -0.89
C GLN A 147 -12.92 11.67 -0.75
N TYR A 148 -12.34 12.08 0.38
CA TYR A 148 -11.88 13.42 0.68
C TYR A 148 -10.70 13.35 1.68
N PRO A 149 -9.89 14.42 1.84
CA PRO A 149 -8.63 14.37 2.59
C PRO A 149 -8.72 13.92 4.06
N SER A 150 -9.83 14.16 4.74
CA SER A 150 -10.05 13.79 6.15
C SER A 150 -10.98 12.58 6.34
N ASP A 151 -11.11 11.72 5.34
CA ASP A 151 -11.89 10.47 5.41
C ASP A 151 -11.14 9.37 6.19
N ASP A 152 -10.65 9.70 7.38
CA ASP A 152 -9.66 8.91 8.12
C ASP A 152 -10.15 7.55 8.62
N ILE A 153 -11.45 7.27 8.48
CA ILE A 153 -12.03 5.97 8.81
C ILE A 153 -11.64 4.88 7.81
N LYS A 154 -11.04 5.25 6.66
CA LYS A 154 -10.66 4.32 5.59
C LYS A 154 -9.29 3.68 5.80
N THR A 155 -8.42 4.29 6.61
CA THR A 155 -7.09 3.75 6.87
C THR A 155 -7.15 2.37 7.51
N LYS A 156 -6.35 1.46 6.97
CA LYS A 156 -6.12 0.12 7.50
C LYS A 156 -4.72 0.04 8.09
N SER A 157 -4.49 -0.99 8.91
CA SER A 157 -3.16 -1.24 9.45
C SER A 157 -2.86 -2.73 9.51
N CYS A 158 -1.60 -3.10 9.29
CA CYS A 158 -1.06 -4.45 9.46
C CYS A 158 0.33 -4.35 10.12
N PRO A 159 0.92 -5.46 10.62
CA PRO A 159 2.34 -5.48 11.01
C PRO A 159 3.26 -5.00 9.87
N ASP A 160 4.36 -4.34 10.22
CA ASP A 160 5.38 -3.82 9.28
C ASP A 160 6.16 -4.89 8.49
N THR A 161 5.85 -6.16 8.71
CA THR A 161 6.35 -7.34 7.97
C THR A 161 5.34 -7.91 6.97
N THR A 162 4.20 -7.26 6.80
CA THR A 162 3.12 -7.78 5.97
C THR A 162 3.48 -7.68 4.48
N ASN A 163 3.20 -8.76 3.75
CA ASN A 163 3.27 -8.78 2.29
C ASN A 163 1.92 -8.35 1.74
N PHE A 164 1.90 -7.41 0.81
CA PHE A 164 0.68 -6.90 0.17
C PHE A 164 0.64 -7.33 -1.29
N VAL A 165 -0.56 -7.62 -1.78
CA VAL A 165 -0.83 -7.79 -3.21
C VAL A 165 -1.73 -6.65 -3.65
N VAL A 166 -1.23 -5.80 -4.54
CA VAL A 166 -1.98 -4.72 -5.17
C VAL A 166 -2.42 -5.20 -6.55
N THR A 167 -3.73 -5.26 -6.78
CA THR A 167 -4.28 -5.73 -8.07
C THR A 167 -4.95 -4.58 -8.80
N PHE A 168 -4.54 -4.36 -10.05
CA PHE A 168 -5.21 -3.46 -10.99
C PHE A 168 -6.27 -4.22 -11.79
N CYS A 169 -7.42 -3.58 -12.00
CA CYS A 169 -8.63 -4.18 -12.56
C CYS A 169 -9.08 -5.47 -11.85
N PRO A 170 -9.20 -5.48 -10.51
CA PRO A 170 -9.61 -6.67 -9.77
C PRO A 170 -10.96 -7.18 -10.27
N ASP A 171 -11.15 -8.51 -10.25
CA ASP A 171 -12.46 -9.11 -10.51
C ASP A 171 -13.53 -8.51 -9.59
N LEU A 172 -14.72 -8.25 -10.14
CA LEU A 172 -15.86 -7.85 -9.33
C LEU A 172 -16.18 -8.94 -8.30
N PRO A 173 -16.74 -8.56 -7.13
CA PRO A 173 -17.17 -9.57 -6.17
C PRO A 173 -18.18 -10.50 -6.86
N PRO A 174 -18.15 -11.82 -6.60
CA PRO A 174 -19.14 -12.75 -7.11
C PRO A 174 -20.57 -12.38 -6.66
#